data_AF-A0A7C2Y435-F1
#
_entry.id   AF-A0A7C2Y435-F1
#
_cell.length_a   1.000
_cell.length_b   1.000
_cell.length_c   1.000
_cell.angle_alpha   90.00
_cell.angle_beta   90.00
_cell.angle_gamma   90.00
#
_symmetry.space_group_name_H-M   'P 1'
#
loop_
_entity.id
_entity.type
_entity.pdbx_description
1 polymer ?
#
loop_
_entity_poly.entity_id
_entity_poly.type
_entity_poly.pdbx_seq_one_letter_code
_entity_poly.pdbx_strand_id
1 'polypeptide(L)'
;MSELPRRIFLVGPSGSGKSVVARLVAQRLGWQALDTDSLVEEATGLTVPEIFSRWGEGHFRDLESDALLRACRAAPAVIATGGGAILRPTNRVAMFDSGLVVYLDASPEALLDRLRQGGLGHRPLLQGGDPLARISALKAQREAYYRLADCTVDTDGLSPSEVAEAVVRAWQSLPADTFENRERVWKAASEPAPVWPGAACAVRTTGGSYPVFVEWGCLERLGDILARLGLHGRAFLVSDENVFSHHGEAAVSSLRASGFQPIARAVPPGEATKTLDTAASLYAWLADNRAERGEAVIALGGGMVTDLAGFVAATYARGLPLVHVPTSLLAMVDAAIGGKVAVNLPQAKNMVGAFYQPRAVVCDVAVLRTLPERELRSGWAEAIKHALIADGELLQRFEAQAEALLALDAAPATEVIARSIAIKAQIVGKDEREEAGLRTVLNYGHTLGHALESATEYVSFLHGEAVAVGMMAAAEIGRRAGITPPQLVERQRRLLERFGLPTRAPGVPVAAVRRAMALDKKVQGGSLRWVLLEDVGRPVIRSDIPMAVVEEVLASVLGD
;
A
#
# COMPACT_ATOMS: atom_id res chain seq x y z
N MET A 1 -1.11 -32.44 16.69
CA MET A 1 -1.89 -32.35 15.44
C MET A 1 -2.99 -31.35 15.72
N SER A 2 -2.99 -30.19 15.08
CA SER A 2 -4.06 -29.21 15.28
C SER A 2 -5.38 -29.78 14.76
N GLU A 3 -6.41 -29.72 15.59
CA GLU A 3 -7.76 -30.10 15.21
C GLU A 3 -8.40 -28.98 14.38
N LEU A 4 -9.22 -29.35 13.39
CA LEU A 4 -10.00 -28.39 12.62
C LEU A 4 -10.92 -27.56 13.54
N PRO A 5 -11.18 -26.29 13.22
CA PRO A 5 -12.00 -25.44 14.05
C PRO A 5 -13.41 -26.02 14.16
N ARG A 6 -13.97 -26.00 15.38
CA ARG A 6 -15.34 -26.49 15.66
C ARG A 6 -16.41 -25.41 15.45
N ARG A 7 -16.08 -24.36 14.70
CA ARG A 7 -16.97 -23.24 14.38
C ARG A 7 -16.78 -22.80 12.93
N ILE A 8 -17.89 -22.58 12.23
CA ILE A 8 -17.93 -22.03 10.88
C ILE A 8 -18.84 -20.80 10.89
N PHE A 9 -18.31 -19.65 10.51
CA PHE A 9 -19.05 -18.40 10.35
C PHE A 9 -19.35 -18.16 8.87
N LEU A 10 -20.63 -17.95 8.53
CA LEU A 10 -21.04 -17.59 7.18
C LEU A 10 -21.27 -16.08 7.12
N VAL A 11 -20.50 -15.41 6.26
CA VAL A 11 -20.55 -13.96 6.02
C VAL A 11 -20.93 -13.67 4.57
N GLY A 12 -21.44 -12.48 4.29
CA GLY A 12 -21.84 -12.06 2.94
C GLY A 12 -23.07 -11.16 2.92
N PRO A 13 -23.42 -10.57 1.76
CA PRO A 13 -24.52 -9.62 1.63
C PRO A 13 -25.88 -10.26 1.95
N SER A 14 -26.86 -9.44 2.33
CA SER A 14 -28.24 -9.89 2.54
C SER A 14 -28.78 -10.52 1.25
N GLY A 15 -29.38 -11.71 1.36
CA GLY A 15 -29.83 -12.49 0.20
C GLY A 15 -28.87 -13.58 -0.27
N SER A 16 -27.64 -13.66 0.28
CA SER A 16 -26.67 -14.72 -0.08
C SER A 16 -26.99 -16.12 0.48
N GLY A 17 -28.08 -16.27 1.25
CA GLY A 17 -28.55 -17.57 1.75
C GLY A 17 -27.91 -18.06 3.06
N LYS A 18 -27.12 -17.23 3.76
CA LYS A 18 -26.41 -17.58 5.01
C LYS A 18 -27.22 -18.43 6.00
N SER A 19 -28.41 -18.00 6.41
CA SER A 19 -29.23 -18.71 7.40
C SER A 19 -29.71 -20.09 6.92
N VAL A 20 -30.00 -20.23 5.61
CA VAL A 20 -30.40 -21.51 5.02
C VAL A 20 -29.19 -22.43 4.91
N VAL A 21 -28.07 -21.93 4.40
CA VAL A 21 -26.82 -22.69 4.26
C VAL A 21 -26.28 -23.12 5.62
N ALA A 22 -26.33 -22.26 6.65
CA ALA A 22 -25.89 -22.59 8.01
C ALA A 22 -26.62 -23.82 8.57
N ARG A 23 -27.95 -23.88 8.42
CA ARG A 23 -28.75 -25.04 8.83
C ARG A 23 -28.37 -26.32 8.07
N LEU A 24 -28.15 -26.20 6.75
CA LEU A 24 -27.79 -27.33 5.90
C LEU A 24 -26.38 -27.87 6.15
N VAL A 25 -25.42 -26.98 6.46
CA VAL A 25 -24.06 -27.37 6.86
C VAL A 25 -24.09 -28.00 8.25
N ALA A 26 -24.80 -27.39 9.21
CA ALA A 26 -24.94 -27.91 10.55
C ALA A 26 -25.57 -29.31 10.58
N GLN A 27 -26.62 -29.54 9.78
CA GLN A 27 -27.24 -30.85 9.63
C GLN A 27 -26.26 -31.91 9.11
N ARG A 28 -25.41 -31.56 8.13
CA ARG A 28 -24.40 -32.48 7.56
C ARG A 28 -23.29 -32.81 8.56
N LEU A 29 -22.89 -31.84 9.38
CA LEU A 29 -21.82 -32.01 10.36
C LEU A 29 -22.31 -32.52 11.72
N GLY A 30 -23.63 -32.57 11.94
CA GLY A 30 -24.24 -32.86 13.26
C GLY A 30 -23.98 -31.75 14.29
N TRP A 31 -23.89 -30.50 13.84
CA TRP A 31 -23.57 -29.33 14.67
C TRP A 31 -24.82 -28.48 14.95
N GLN A 32 -24.70 -27.50 15.83
CA GLN A 32 -25.76 -26.51 16.05
C GLN A 32 -25.77 -25.45 14.94
N ALA A 33 -26.95 -25.04 14.47
CA ALA A 33 -27.10 -23.90 13.58
C ALA A 33 -27.54 -22.68 14.38
N LEU A 34 -26.81 -21.58 14.29
CA LEU A 34 -27.13 -20.31 14.94
C LEU A 34 -27.28 -19.21 13.89
N ASP A 35 -28.17 -18.26 14.13
CA ASP A 35 -28.33 -17.06 13.34
C ASP A 35 -28.25 -15.85 14.26
N THR A 36 -27.30 -14.94 14.02
CA THR A 36 -27.10 -13.78 14.91
C THR A 36 -28.30 -12.86 14.91
N ASP A 37 -29.04 -12.73 13.81
CA ASP A 37 -30.23 -11.88 13.75
C ASP A 37 -31.33 -12.48 14.64
N SER A 38 -31.55 -13.79 14.57
CA SER A 38 -32.48 -14.50 15.47
C SER A 38 -32.07 -14.40 16.94
N LEU A 39 -30.77 -14.50 17.25
CA LEU A 39 -30.26 -14.33 18.62
C LEU A 39 -30.46 -12.90 19.18
N VAL A 40 -30.51 -11.88 18.31
CA VAL A 40 -30.87 -10.52 18.71
C VAL A 40 -32.38 -10.43 18.99
N GLU A 41 -33.22 -10.99 18.11
CA GLU A 41 -34.67 -10.98 18.28
C GLU A 41 -35.10 -11.74 19.56
N GLU A 42 -34.51 -12.92 19.81
CA GLU A 42 -34.75 -13.70 21.04
C GLU A 42 -34.34 -12.94 22.30
N ALA A 43 -33.23 -12.21 22.27
CA ALA A 43 -32.72 -11.49 23.44
C ALA A 43 -33.50 -10.21 23.74
N THR A 44 -34.12 -9.59 22.73
CA THR A 44 -34.85 -8.32 22.86
C THR A 44 -36.36 -8.50 22.90
N GLY A 45 -36.88 -9.63 22.40
CA GLY A 45 -38.30 -9.85 22.16
C GLY A 45 -38.89 -8.99 21.03
N LEU A 46 -38.04 -8.32 20.24
CA LEU A 46 -38.43 -7.43 19.15
C LEU A 46 -37.84 -7.93 17.83
N THR A 47 -38.56 -7.73 16.73
CA THR A 47 -38.03 -8.01 15.39
C THR A 47 -36.97 -6.99 14.99
N VAL A 48 -36.06 -7.35 14.08
CA VAL A 48 -35.04 -6.42 13.58
C VAL A 48 -35.63 -5.09 13.06
N PRO A 49 -36.72 -5.07 12.26
CA PRO A 49 -37.36 -3.82 11.84
C PRO A 49 -37.86 -2.94 13.01
N GLU A 50 -38.40 -3.55 14.07
CA GLU A 50 -38.85 -2.82 15.26
C GLU A 50 -37.68 -2.20 16.02
N ILE A 51 -36.56 -2.92 16.12
CA ILE A 51 -35.32 -2.40 16.73
C ILE A 51 -34.80 -1.20 15.96
N PHE A 52 -34.73 -1.29 14.62
CA PHE A 52 -34.28 -0.17 13.78
C PHE A 52 -35.19 1.05 13.91
N SER A 53 -36.51 0.85 13.92
CA SER A 53 -37.48 1.93 14.09
C SER A 53 -37.39 2.60 15.46
N ARG A 54 -37.23 1.80 16.53
CA ARG A 54 -37.29 2.27 17.91
C ARG A 54 -35.95 2.85 18.40
N TRP A 55 -34.83 2.24 18.03
CA TRP A 55 -33.52 2.50 18.62
C TRP A 55 -32.44 2.85 17.58
N GLY A 56 -32.76 2.77 16.29
CA GLY A 56 -31.84 3.08 15.19
C GLY A 56 -30.81 1.98 14.90
N GLU A 57 -30.11 2.15 13.79
CA GLU A 57 -29.13 1.15 13.31
C GLU A 57 -27.92 1.01 14.24
N GLY A 58 -27.43 2.11 14.83
CA GLY A 58 -26.25 2.08 15.71
C GLY A 58 -26.43 1.11 16.88
N HIS A 59 -27.58 1.17 17.55
CA HIS A 59 -27.90 0.30 18.67
C HIS A 59 -28.13 -1.16 18.23
N PHE A 60 -28.76 -1.38 17.07
CA PHE A 60 -28.85 -2.73 16.49
C PHE A 60 -27.46 -3.34 16.27
N ARG A 61 -26.48 -2.56 15.81
CA ARG A 61 -25.11 -3.05 15.60
C ARG A 61 -24.40 -3.43 16.90
N ASP A 62 -24.73 -2.78 18.02
CA ASP A 62 -24.23 -3.18 19.35
C ASP A 62 -24.82 -4.54 19.75
N LEU A 63 -26.14 -4.69 19.63
CA LEU A 63 -26.84 -5.96 19.91
C LEU A 63 -26.36 -7.11 18.99
N GLU A 64 -26.12 -6.83 17.71
CA GLU A 64 -25.56 -7.78 16.73
C GLU A 64 -24.16 -8.25 17.16
N SER A 65 -23.34 -7.35 17.72
CA SER A 65 -22.00 -7.69 18.24
C SER A 65 -22.10 -8.59 19.46
N ASP A 66 -23.00 -8.28 20.41
CA ASP A 66 -23.23 -9.11 21.59
C ASP A 66 -23.77 -10.50 21.24
N ALA A 67 -24.70 -10.57 20.28
CA ALA A 67 -25.22 -11.84 19.76
C ALA A 67 -24.11 -12.69 19.12
N LEU A 68 -23.25 -12.07 18.31
CA LEU A 68 -22.11 -12.75 17.71
C LEU A 68 -21.12 -13.26 18.76
N LEU A 69 -20.75 -12.44 19.75
CA LEU A 69 -19.84 -12.85 20.82
C LEU A 69 -20.40 -14.00 21.66
N ARG A 70 -21.73 -14.04 21.88
CA ARG A 70 -22.40 -15.20 22.49
C ARG A 70 -22.32 -16.43 21.58
N ALA A 71 -22.57 -16.27 20.28
CA ALA A 71 -22.47 -17.36 19.31
C ALA A 71 -21.04 -17.93 19.22
N CYS A 72 -20.00 -17.10 19.35
CA CYS A 72 -18.59 -17.53 19.43
C CYS A 72 -18.30 -18.45 20.63
N ARG A 73 -19.15 -18.47 21.66
CA ARG A 73 -19.00 -19.39 22.81
C ARG A 73 -19.59 -20.76 22.54
N ALA A 74 -20.54 -20.89 21.62
CA ALA A 74 -21.13 -22.17 21.25
C ALA A 74 -20.19 -22.98 20.36
N ALA A 75 -19.96 -24.26 20.69
CA ALA A 75 -19.25 -25.22 19.85
C ALA A 75 -19.73 -26.65 20.14
N PRO A 76 -19.87 -27.51 19.12
CA PRO A 76 -19.64 -27.22 17.69
C PRO A 76 -20.83 -26.51 17.03
N ALA A 77 -20.58 -25.48 16.22
CA ALA A 77 -21.63 -24.62 15.65
C ALA A 77 -21.33 -24.06 14.25
N VAL A 78 -22.38 -23.84 13.47
CA VAL A 78 -22.37 -23.07 12.21
C VAL A 78 -23.21 -21.82 12.41
N ILE A 79 -22.59 -20.66 12.26
CA ILE A 79 -23.16 -19.36 12.62
C ILE A 79 -23.39 -18.55 11.34
N ALA A 80 -24.66 -18.28 11.02
CA ALA A 80 -25.04 -17.27 10.04
C ALA A 80 -24.94 -15.89 10.69
N THR A 81 -24.22 -14.97 10.05
CA THR A 81 -24.05 -13.59 10.56
C THR A 81 -24.93 -12.60 9.81
N GLY A 82 -25.35 -11.54 10.49
CA GLY A 82 -25.99 -10.39 9.86
C GLY A 82 -25.05 -9.72 8.85
N GLY A 83 -25.60 -9.17 7.75
CA GLY A 83 -24.79 -8.63 6.65
C GLY A 83 -23.92 -7.41 7.02
N GLY A 84 -24.09 -6.84 8.22
CA GLY A 84 -23.24 -5.77 8.74
C GLY A 84 -22.28 -6.22 9.83
N ALA A 85 -22.40 -7.45 10.34
CA ALA A 85 -21.59 -7.95 11.45
C ALA A 85 -20.08 -7.87 11.16
N ILE A 86 -19.67 -8.13 9.92
CA ILE A 86 -18.26 -8.07 9.46
C ILE A 86 -17.67 -6.65 9.51
N LEU A 87 -18.48 -5.59 9.58
CA LEU A 87 -17.97 -4.21 9.52
C LEU A 87 -17.26 -3.77 10.81
N ARG A 88 -17.58 -4.39 11.94
CA ARG A 88 -16.95 -4.07 13.23
C ARG A 88 -15.65 -4.86 13.41
N PRO A 89 -14.51 -4.20 13.70
CA PRO A 89 -13.24 -4.87 13.95
C PRO A 89 -13.32 -5.93 15.05
N THR A 90 -14.05 -5.67 16.13
CA THR A 90 -14.26 -6.60 17.26
C THR A 90 -14.91 -7.90 16.82
N ASN A 91 -15.92 -7.80 15.94
CA ASN A 91 -16.63 -8.94 15.40
C ASN A 91 -15.72 -9.77 14.47
N ARG A 92 -14.94 -9.10 13.63
CA ARG A 92 -13.94 -9.76 12.78
C ARG A 92 -12.93 -10.51 13.63
N VAL A 93 -12.30 -9.85 14.60
CA VAL A 93 -11.34 -10.51 15.50
C VAL A 93 -11.96 -11.72 16.18
N ALA A 94 -13.17 -11.60 16.72
CA ALA A 94 -13.83 -12.73 17.39
C ALA A 94 -14.12 -13.92 16.45
N MET A 95 -14.59 -13.66 15.22
CA MET A 95 -14.85 -14.73 14.26
C MET A 95 -13.56 -15.42 13.80
N PHE A 96 -12.54 -14.64 13.44
CA PHE A 96 -11.28 -15.18 12.96
C PHE A 96 -10.51 -15.89 14.09
N ASP A 97 -10.50 -15.36 15.30
CA ASP A 97 -9.82 -16.03 16.43
C ASP A 97 -10.48 -17.37 16.82
N SER A 98 -11.78 -17.54 16.57
CA SER A 98 -12.56 -18.67 17.13
C SER A 98 -13.04 -19.73 16.14
N GLY A 99 -12.88 -19.52 14.82
CA GLY A 99 -13.33 -20.47 13.81
C GLY A 99 -12.99 -20.12 12.37
N LEU A 100 -13.53 -20.91 11.43
CA LEU A 100 -13.43 -20.69 9.99
C LEU A 100 -14.44 -19.61 9.56
N VAL A 101 -14.00 -18.63 8.77
CA VAL A 101 -14.88 -17.59 8.21
C VAL A 101 -15.03 -17.81 6.71
N VAL A 102 -16.27 -18.02 6.26
CA VAL A 102 -16.60 -18.32 4.85
C VAL A 102 -17.47 -17.21 4.26
N TYR A 103 -17.01 -16.62 3.16
CA TYR A 103 -17.77 -15.66 2.40
C TYR A 103 -18.66 -16.37 1.37
N LEU A 104 -19.98 -16.18 1.46
CA LEU A 104 -20.93 -16.56 0.43
C LEU A 104 -21.13 -15.38 -0.54
N ASP A 105 -20.48 -15.45 -1.69
CA ASP A 105 -20.53 -14.43 -2.75
C ASP A 105 -21.70 -14.72 -3.71
N ALA A 106 -22.36 -13.69 -4.20
CA ALA A 106 -23.47 -13.79 -5.14
C ALA A 106 -23.56 -12.50 -5.94
N SER A 107 -23.87 -12.57 -7.23
CA SER A 107 -24.07 -11.37 -8.06
C SER A 107 -25.21 -10.49 -7.51
N PRO A 108 -25.14 -9.15 -7.69
CA PRO A 108 -26.24 -8.26 -7.32
C PRO A 108 -27.60 -8.68 -7.90
N GLU A 109 -27.61 -9.24 -9.12
CA GLU A 109 -28.78 -9.79 -9.80
C GLU A 109 -29.34 -11.00 -9.05
N ALA A 110 -28.50 -11.99 -8.73
CA ALA A 110 -28.91 -13.17 -7.96
C ALA A 110 -29.41 -12.80 -6.55
N LEU A 111 -28.76 -11.83 -5.90
CA LEU A 111 -29.22 -11.29 -4.61
C LEU A 111 -30.60 -10.67 -4.73
N LEU A 112 -30.84 -9.83 -5.73
CA LEU A 112 -32.13 -9.18 -5.96
C LEU A 112 -33.25 -10.21 -6.19
N ASP A 113 -33.00 -11.21 -7.02
CA ASP A 113 -33.99 -12.26 -7.32
C ASP A 113 -34.34 -13.09 -6.08
N ARG A 114 -33.34 -13.51 -5.31
CA ARG A 114 -33.56 -14.22 -4.03
C ARG A 114 -34.29 -13.37 -3.01
N LEU A 115 -33.96 -12.07 -2.93
CA LEU A 115 -34.64 -11.15 -2.02
C LEU A 115 -36.12 -10.96 -2.40
N ARG A 116 -36.46 -10.95 -3.70
CA ARG A 116 -37.84 -10.87 -4.20
C ARG A 116 -38.64 -12.14 -3.92
N GLN A 117 -38.04 -13.31 -4.10
CA GLN A 117 -38.68 -14.60 -3.87
C GLN A 117 -39.00 -14.86 -2.39
N GLY A 118 -38.24 -14.25 -1.46
CA GLY A 118 -38.42 -14.37 -0.01
C GLY A 118 -39.52 -13.49 0.61
N GLY A 119 -40.37 -12.86 -0.20
CA GLY A 119 -41.48 -12.01 0.24
C GLY A 119 -41.13 -10.53 0.48
N LEU A 120 -42.07 -9.64 0.16
CA LEU A 120 -41.96 -8.17 0.19
C LEU A 120 -42.03 -7.53 1.59
N GLY A 121 -42.03 -8.31 2.67
CA GLY A 121 -42.13 -7.79 4.04
C GLY A 121 -40.92 -6.93 4.42
N HIS A 122 -41.13 -5.60 4.48
CA HIS A 122 -40.24 -4.55 5.01
C HIS A 122 -38.73 -4.83 4.89
N ARG A 123 -38.23 -5.03 3.66
CA ARG A 123 -36.79 -5.06 3.36
C ARG A 123 -36.36 -3.66 2.89
N PRO A 124 -35.64 -2.86 3.69
CA PRO A 124 -35.25 -1.50 3.33
C PRO A 124 -34.47 -1.42 2.00
N LEU A 125 -33.72 -2.48 1.68
CA LEU A 125 -32.95 -2.62 0.43
C LEU A 125 -33.81 -2.72 -0.84
N LEU A 126 -35.10 -3.06 -0.70
CA LEU A 126 -36.05 -3.16 -1.81
C LEU A 126 -36.99 -1.94 -1.93
N GLN A 127 -37.02 -1.04 -0.93
CA GLN A 127 -37.94 0.11 -0.88
C GLN A 127 -37.28 1.39 -1.42
N GLY A 128 -37.92 2.13 -2.35
CA GLY A 128 -37.36 3.38 -2.92
C GLY A 128 -37.00 3.25 -4.41
N GLY A 129 -36.01 4.02 -4.89
CA GLY A 129 -35.52 4.03 -6.29
C GLY A 129 -34.92 2.69 -6.76
N ASP A 130 -33.95 2.68 -7.69
CA ASP A 130 -33.41 1.43 -8.27
C ASP A 130 -32.83 0.46 -7.19
N PRO A 131 -33.46 -0.71 -6.94
CA PRO A 131 -32.99 -1.68 -5.95
C PRO A 131 -31.69 -2.37 -6.35
N LEU A 132 -31.45 -2.58 -7.65
CA LEU A 132 -30.24 -3.23 -8.14
C LEU A 132 -29.04 -2.32 -7.88
N ALA A 133 -29.13 -1.04 -8.25
CA ALA A 133 -28.08 -0.06 -7.99
C ALA A 133 -27.73 0.04 -6.49
N ARG A 134 -28.72 -0.04 -5.60
CA ARG A 134 -28.50 0.00 -4.14
C ARG A 134 -27.83 -1.26 -3.61
N ILE A 135 -28.25 -2.44 -4.07
CA ILE A 135 -27.59 -3.71 -3.72
C ILE A 135 -26.14 -3.69 -4.22
N SER A 136 -25.91 -3.26 -5.46
CA SER A 136 -24.58 -3.12 -6.04
C SER A 136 -23.70 -2.15 -5.26
N ALA A 137 -24.22 -0.97 -4.91
CA ALA A 137 -23.49 0.03 -4.12
C ALA A 137 -23.15 -0.49 -2.72
N LEU A 138 -24.10 -1.14 -2.04
CA LEU A 138 -23.88 -1.70 -0.71
C LEU A 138 -22.91 -2.88 -0.73
N LYS A 139 -23.01 -3.77 -1.73
CA LYS A 139 -22.06 -4.87 -1.92
C LYS A 139 -20.67 -4.29 -2.16
N ALA A 140 -20.51 -3.34 -3.09
CA ALA A 140 -19.24 -2.69 -3.37
C ALA A 140 -18.62 -2.03 -2.13
N GLN A 141 -19.43 -1.36 -1.30
CA GLN A 141 -18.97 -0.75 -0.05
C GLN A 141 -18.44 -1.79 0.97
N ARG A 142 -19.03 -3.00 0.98
CA ARG A 142 -18.72 -4.03 1.99
C ARG A 142 -17.83 -5.17 1.46
N GLU A 143 -17.62 -5.24 0.16
CA GLU A 143 -16.87 -6.31 -0.53
C GLU A 143 -15.50 -6.52 0.09
N ALA A 144 -14.79 -5.42 0.37
CA ALA A 144 -13.46 -5.45 0.95
C ALA A 144 -13.42 -6.13 2.33
N TYR A 145 -14.52 -6.06 3.10
CA TYR A 145 -14.67 -6.75 4.39
C TYR A 145 -15.00 -8.23 4.21
N TYR A 146 -15.90 -8.57 3.27
CA TYR A 146 -16.23 -9.98 3.01
C TYR A 146 -15.04 -10.77 2.48
N ARG A 147 -14.22 -10.15 1.63
CA ARG A 147 -12.99 -10.72 1.06
C ARG A 147 -11.89 -11.01 2.08
N LEU A 148 -12.07 -10.60 3.35
CA LEU A 148 -11.17 -11.01 4.43
C LEU A 148 -11.35 -12.49 4.80
N ALA A 149 -12.50 -13.10 4.46
CA ALA A 149 -12.82 -14.50 4.77
C ALA A 149 -11.73 -15.48 4.30
N ASP A 150 -11.62 -16.60 5.02
CA ASP A 150 -10.61 -17.64 4.77
C ASP A 150 -10.82 -18.35 3.44
N CYS A 151 -12.09 -18.44 3.04
CA CYS A 151 -12.48 -18.92 1.73
C CYS A 151 -13.74 -18.21 1.25
N THR A 152 -13.92 -18.21 -0.07
CA THR A 152 -15.10 -17.68 -0.74
C THR A 152 -15.79 -18.81 -1.49
N VAL A 153 -17.11 -18.89 -1.35
CA VAL A 153 -17.97 -19.79 -2.11
C VAL A 153 -18.87 -18.91 -2.97
N ASP A 154 -18.70 -19.00 -4.28
CA ASP A 154 -19.64 -18.42 -5.24
C ASP A 154 -20.94 -19.21 -5.18
N THR A 155 -22.06 -18.52 -5.01
CA THR A 155 -23.38 -19.11 -4.87
C THR A 155 -24.22 -18.97 -6.12
N ASP A 156 -23.75 -18.28 -7.17
CA ASP A 156 -24.52 -18.07 -8.38
C ASP A 156 -24.77 -19.39 -9.12
N GLY A 157 -26.01 -19.60 -9.55
CA GLY A 157 -26.42 -20.85 -10.21
C GLY A 157 -26.46 -22.09 -9.32
N LEU A 158 -26.10 -22.00 -8.03
CA LEU A 158 -26.09 -23.12 -7.10
C LEU A 158 -27.33 -23.15 -6.20
N SER A 159 -27.80 -24.36 -5.88
CA SER A 159 -28.79 -24.59 -4.83
C SER A 159 -28.18 -24.43 -3.42
N PRO A 160 -28.97 -24.11 -2.39
CA PRO A 160 -28.46 -24.02 -1.01
C PRO A 160 -27.78 -25.31 -0.52
N SER A 161 -28.18 -26.46 -1.06
CA SER A 161 -27.60 -27.77 -0.75
C SER A 161 -26.18 -27.92 -1.31
N GLU A 162 -25.95 -27.48 -2.56
CA GLU A 162 -24.63 -27.49 -3.21
C GLU A 162 -23.68 -26.48 -2.57
N VAL A 163 -24.19 -25.30 -2.21
CA VAL A 163 -23.43 -24.30 -1.45
C VAL A 163 -23.00 -24.87 -0.09
N ALA A 164 -23.91 -25.53 0.64
CA ALA A 164 -23.57 -26.18 1.91
C ALA A 164 -22.50 -27.26 1.75
N GLU A 165 -22.53 -28.03 0.66
CA GLU A 165 -21.49 -29.01 0.36
C GLU A 165 -20.14 -28.35 0.06
N ALA A 166 -20.12 -27.24 -0.69
CA ALA A 166 -18.91 -26.45 -0.93
C ALA A 166 -18.29 -25.91 0.36
N VAL A 167 -19.11 -25.43 1.29
CA VAL A 167 -18.66 -24.98 2.62
C VAL A 167 -18.02 -26.13 3.40
N VAL A 168 -18.66 -27.30 3.44
CA VAL A 168 -18.11 -28.49 4.14
C VAL A 168 -16.78 -28.91 3.51
N ARG A 169 -16.69 -28.94 2.18
CA ARG A 169 -15.43 -29.24 1.48
C ARG A 169 -14.34 -28.25 1.84
N ALA A 170 -14.63 -26.95 1.87
CA ALA A 170 -13.67 -25.92 2.24
C ALA A 170 -13.18 -26.07 3.70
N TRP A 171 -14.06 -26.45 4.62
CA TRP A 171 -13.69 -26.73 6.00
C TRP A 171 -12.79 -27.98 6.12
N GLN A 172 -13.00 -29.00 5.30
CA GLN A 172 -12.20 -30.23 5.29
C GLN A 172 -10.85 -30.06 4.59
N SER A 173 -10.75 -29.17 3.61
CA SER A 173 -9.55 -29.02 2.76
C SER A 173 -8.52 -28.02 3.28
N LEU A 174 -8.88 -27.17 4.26
CA LEU A 174 -7.97 -26.17 4.77
C LEU A 174 -6.89 -26.77 5.68
N PRO A 175 -5.60 -26.44 5.47
CA PRO A 175 -4.51 -26.84 6.35
C PRO A 175 -4.74 -26.39 7.80
N ALA A 176 -4.50 -27.25 8.78
CA ALA A 176 -4.79 -26.96 10.19
C ALA A 176 -3.95 -25.80 10.76
N ASP A 177 -2.74 -25.59 10.23
CA ASP A 177 -1.84 -24.46 10.56
C ASP A 177 -2.39 -23.09 10.09
N THR A 178 -3.37 -23.06 9.18
CA THR A 178 -4.09 -21.83 8.79
C THR A 178 -4.64 -21.09 10.00
N PHE A 179 -5.09 -21.84 11.02
CA PHE A 179 -5.71 -21.28 12.22
C PHE A 179 -4.69 -20.92 13.33
N GLU A 180 -3.46 -21.41 13.22
CA GLU A 180 -2.35 -21.03 14.10
C GLU A 180 -1.72 -19.70 13.66
N ASN A 181 -1.91 -19.30 12.40
CA ASN A 181 -1.40 -18.04 11.85
C ASN A 181 -2.11 -16.81 12.44
N ARG A 182 -1.48 -16.14 13.42
CA ARG A 182 -2.01 -14.91 14.01
C ARG A 182 -2.08 -13.71 13.06
N GLU A 183 -1.36 -13.72 11.94
CA GLU A 183 -1.47 -12.67 10.90
C GLU A 183 -2.88 -12.62 10.32
N ARG A 184 -3.59 -13.76 10.30
CA ARG A 184 -4.99 -13.86 9.89
C ARG A 184 -5.91 -12.99 10.76
N VAL A 185 -5.75 -13.06 12.08
CA VAL A 185 -6.54 -12.26 13.03
C VAL A 185 -6.17 -10.78 12.94
N TRP A 186 -4.88 -10.47 12.79
CA TRP A 186 -4.41 -9.09 12.61
C TRP A 186 -4.98 -8.43 11.35
N LYS A 187 -4.95 -9.16 10.22
CA LYS A 187 -5.54 -8.71 8.95
C LYS A 187 -7.04 -8.44 9.10
N ALA A 188 -7.74 -9.31 9.84
CA ALA A 188 -9.15 -9.13 10.15
C ALA A 188 -9.42 -7.96 11.10
N ALA A 189 -8.50 -7.58 11.98
CA ALA A 189 -8.66 -6.42 12.87
C ALA A 189 -8.59 -5.08 12.11
N SER A 190 -7.86 -5.03 10.99
CA SER A 190 -7.64 -3.81 10.22
C SER A 190 -8.89 -3.42 9.40
N GLU A 191 -9.04 -2.13 9.07
CA GLU A 191 -10.00 -1.74 8.03
C GLU A 191 -9.48 -2.20 6.66
N PRO A 192 -10.29 -2.94 5.88
CA PRO A 192 -9.92 -3.27 4.53
C PRO A 192 -9.97 -1.99 3.69
N ALA A 193 -8.87 -1.69 3.00
CA ALA A 193 -8.81 -0.54 2.11
C ALA A 193 -9.96 -0.61 1.09
N PRO A 194 -10.58 0.53 0.74
CA PRO A 194 -11.50 0.61 -0.38
C PRO A 194 -10.91 -0.07 -1.62
N VAL A 195 -11.76 -0.70 -2.42
CA VAL A 195 -11.33 -1.15 -3.74
C VAL A 195 -11.38 0.06 -4.67
N TRP A 196 -10.24 0.43 -5.24
CA TRP A 196 -10.15 1.47 -6.25
C TRP A 196 -9.93 0.82 -7.62
N PRO A 197 -10.96 0.74 -8.48
CA PRO A 197 -10.83 0.16 -9.80
C PRO A 197 -9.71 0.85 -10.59
N GLY A 198 -8.80 0.05 -11.16
CA GLY A 198 -7.62 0.54 -11.91
C GLY A 198 -6.38 0.84 -11.06
N ALA A 199 -6.47 0.85 -9.72
CA ALA A 199 -5.30 1.01 -8.88
C ALA A 199 -4.41 -0.24 -8.96
N ALA A 200 -3.11 -0.05 -9.19
CA ALA A 200 -2.12 -1.12 -9.22
C ALA A 200 -1.89 -1.70 -7.81
N CYS A 201 -1.93 -0.86 -6.79
CA CYS A 201 -1.93 -1.28 -5.39
C CYS A 201 -2.55 -0.21 -4.48
N ALA A 202 -2.59 -0.50 -3.18
CA ALA A 202 -3.03 0.42 -2.15
C ALA A 202 -1.99 0.48 -1.04
N VAL A 203 -1.69 1.69 -0.57
CA VAL A 203 -0.92 1.90 0.66
C VAL A 203 -1.90 1.91 1.82
N ARG A 204 -1.59 1.16 2.88
CA ARG A 204 -2.44 1.02 4.06
C ARG A 204 -1.66 1.45 5.28
N THR A 205 -2.07 2.53 5.93
CA THR A 205 -1.37 3.11 7.05
C THR A 205 -2.30 3.29 8.24
N THR A 206 -1.78 3.66 9.41
CA THR A 206 -2.63 3.94 10.57
C THR A 206 -3.50 5.18 10.33
N GLY A 207 -3.02 6.13 9.52
CA GLY A 207 -3.75 7.34 9.13
C GLY A 207 -4.78 7.15 8.02
N GLY A 208 -4.95 5.94 7.49
CA GLY A 208 -5.88 5.62 6.41
C GLY A 208 -5.21 4.90 5.23
N SER A 209 -5.94 4.81 4.12
CA SER A 209 -5.45 4.15 2.91
C SER A 209 -5.68 5.00 1.66
N TYR A 210 -4.79 4.84 0.68
CA TYR A 210 -4.89 5.52 -0.61
C TYR A 210 -4.46 4.61 -1.77
N PRO A 211 -5.04 4.79 -2.97
CA PRO A 211 -4.65 4.05 -4.16
C PRO A 211 -3.35 4.58 -4.77
N VAL A 212 -2.65 3.67 -5.42
CA VAL A 212 -1.56 4.00 -6.34
C VAL A 212 -1.93 3.49 -7.72
N PHE A 213 -2.08 4.41 -8.67
CA PHE A 213 -2.31 4.10 -10.09
C PHE A 213 -0.97 4.06 -10.80
N VAL A 214 -0.73 3.00 -11.58
CA VAL A 214 0.51 2.84 -12.36
C VAL A 214 0.11 2.37 -13.75
N GLU A 215 0.15 3.28 -14.69
CA GLU A 215 -0.41 3.06 -16.02
C GLU A 215 0.42 3.81 -17.07
N TRP A 216 0.37 3.35 -18.31
CA TRP A 216 1.01 4.04 -19.43
C TRP A 216 0.07 5.11 -20.01
N GLY A 217 0.50 6.37 -20.04
CA GLY A 217 -0.25 7.48 -20.63
C GLY A 217 -1.45 7.94 -19.78
N CYS A 218 -1.48 7.65 -18.48
CA CYS A 218 -2.63 8.01 -17.64
C CYS A 218 -2.70 9.49 -17.23
N LEU A 219 -1.68 10.32 -17.53
CA LEU A 219 -1.69 11.75 -17.24
C LEU A 219 -2.84 12.47 -17.98
N GLU A 220 -3.18 12.02 -19.18
CA GLU A 220 -4.32 12.54 -19.96
C GLU A 220 -5.68 12.27 -19.27
N ARG A 221 -5.72 11.29 -18.37
CA ARG A 221 -6.91 10.93 -17.55
C ARG A 221 -6.74 11.30 -16.08
N LEU A 222 -5.77 12.14 -15.73
CA LEU A 222 -5.55 12.60 -14.35
C LEU A 222 -6.84 13.17 -13.74
N GLY A 223 -7.55 14.05 -14.45
CA GLY A 223 -8.81 14.63 -13.99
C GLY A 223 -9.87 13.57 -13.66
N ASP A 224 -10.04 12.58 -14.54
CA ASP A 224 -11.03 11.51 -14.37
C ASP A 224 -10.71 10.62 -13.16
N ILE A 225 -9.42 10.30 -12.98
CA ILE A 225 -8.94 9.54 -11.82
C ILE A 225 -9.29 10.30 -10.53
N LEU A 226 -8.97 11.60 -10.46
CA LEU A 226 -9.23 12.41 -9.26
C LEU A 226 -10.73 12.61 -8.99
N ALA A 227 -11.53 12.81 -10.04
CA ALA A 227 -12.98 12.94 -9.91
C ALA A 227 -13.62 11.66 -9.32
N ARG A 228 -13.16 10.47 -9.73
CA ARG A 228 -13.62 9.18 -9.18
C ARG A 228 -13.26 8.98 -7.70
N LEU A 229 -12.23 9.66 -7.22
CA LEU A 229 -11.85 9.69 -5.80
C LEU A 229 -12.64 10.72 -4.99
N GLY A 230 -13.60 11.42 -5.62
CA GLY A 230 -14.43 12.43 -4.99
C GLY A 230 -13.75 13.79 -4.85
N LEU A 231 -12.59 14.01 -5.48
CA LEU A 231 -11.98 15.34 -5.56
C LEU A 231 -12.68 16.17 -6.64
N HIS A 232 -12.86 17.46 -6.38
CA HIS A 232 -13.56 18.38 -7.28
C HIS A 232 -13.17 19.83 -6.95
N GLY A 233 -13.60 20.78 -7.78
CA GLY A 233 -13.37 22.21 -7.56
C GLY A 233 -11.98 22.67 -8.01
N ARG A 234 -11.35 23.57 -7.25
CA ARG A 234 -10.02 24.09 -7.58
C ARG A 234 -8.93 23.07 -7.26
N ALA A 235 -7.92 23.01 -8.11
CA ALA A 235 -6.76 22.16 -7.94
C ALA A 235 -5.48 22.99 -8.10
N PHE A 236 -4.65 23.01 -7.06
CA PHE A 236 -3.41 23.77 -7.01
C PHE A 236 -2.25 22.88 -7.47
N LEU A 237 -1.86 23.01 -8.74
CA LEU A 237 -0.80 22.20 -9.33
C LEU A 237 0.56 22.87 -9.10
N VAL A 238 1.44 22.19 -8.37
CA VAL A 238 2.83 22.60 -8.15
C VAL A 238 3.75 21.70 -8.96
N SER A 239 4.66 22.30 -9.71
CA SER A 239 5.65 21.60 -10.54
C SER A 239 6.98 22.35 -10.55
N ASP A 240 8.03 21.74 -11.10
CA ASP A 240 9.22 22.49 -11.50
C ASP A 240 9.12 22.95 -12.96
N GLU A 241 9.91 23.95 -13.34
CA GLU A 241 9.86 24.54 -14.69
C GLU A 241 10.13 23.53 -15.82
N ASN A 242 11.05 22.58 -15.62
CA ASN A 242 11.39 21.58 -16.64
C ASN A 242 10.22 20.61 -16.83
N VAL A 243 9.70 20.04 -15.74
CA VAL A 243 8.57 19.11 -15.79
C VAL A 243 7.32 19.81 -16.33
N PHE A 244 7.05 21.04 -15.89
CA PHE A 244 5.89 21.80 -16.37
C PHE A 244 5.95 22.03 -17.88
N SER A 245 7.14 22.33 -18.42
CA SER A 245 7.32 22.53 -19.87
C SER A 245 7.00 21.29 -20.70
N HIS A 246 7.20 20.08 -20.16
CA HIS A 246 6.92 18.82 -20.85
C HIS A 246 5.48 18.32 -20.62
N HIS A 247 5.01 18.39 -19.38
CA HIS A 247 3.83 17.62 -18.92
C HIS A 247 2.74 18.50 -18.29
N GLY A 248 3.02 19.77 -18.02
CA GLY A 248 2.12 20.67 -17.29
C GLY A 248 0.81 20.93 -18.02
N GLU A 249 0.88 21.25 -19.31
CA GLU A 249 -0.33 21.52 -20.13
C GLU A 249 -1.22 20.29 -20.29
N ALA A 250 -0.65 19.09 -20.42
CA ALA A 250 -1.41 17.85 -20.47
C ALA A 250 -2.17 17.59 -19.16
N ALA A 251 -1.50 17.75 -18.02
CA ALA A 251 -2.11 17.61 -16.70
C ALA A 251 -3.23 18.65 -16.46
N VAL A 252 -2.97 19.92 -16.78
CA VAL A 252 -3.95 21.02 -16.67
C VAL A 252 -5.16 20.77 -17.57
N SER A 253 -4.94 20.33 -18.81
CA SER A 253 -6.01 20.04 -19.77
C SER A 253 -6.88 18.87 -19.30
N SER A 254 -6.26 17.80 -18.80
CA SER A 254 -6.97 16.66 -18.21
C SER A 254 -7.85 17.08 -17.04
N LEU A 255 -7.31 17.88 -16.10
CA LEU A 255 -8.07 18.40 -14.96
C LEU A 255 -9.28 19.25 -15.40
N ARG A 256 -9.09 20.17 -16.36
CA ARG A 256 -10.19 21.00 -16.89
C ARG A 256 -11.28 20.16 -17.55
N ALA A 257 -10.89 19.14 -18.33
CA ALA A 257 -11.84 18.27 -19.02
C ALA A 257 -12.78 17.54 -18.04
N SER A 258 -12.30 17.23 -16.84
CA SER A 258 -13.09 16.59 -15.78
C SER A 258 -13.74 17.59 -14.81
N GLY A 259 -13.79 18.88 -15.15
CA GLY A 259 -14.53 19.91 -14.40
C GLY A 259 -13.76 20.58 -13.26
N PHE A 260 -12.46 20.35 -13.13
CA PHE A 260 -11.63 21.07 -12.16
C PHE A 260 -11.31 22.49 -12.65
N GLN A 261 -10.94 23.35 -11.70
CA GLN A 261 -10.39 24.68 -11.95
C GLN A 261 -8.90 24.69 -11.56
N PRO A 262 -8.00 24.16 -12.41
CA PRO A 262 -6.59 24.08 -12.07
C PRO A 262 -5.92 25.45 -12.08
N ILE A 263 -5.12 25.71 -11.04
CA ILE A 263 -4.26 26.88 -10.90
C ILE A 263 -2.84 26.34 -10.70
N ALA A 264 -1.95 26.64 -11.65
CA ALA A 264 -0.61 26.06 -11.67
C ALA A 264 0.46 27.05 -11.21
N ARG A 265 1.51 26.53 -10.55
CA ARG A 265 2.72 27.26 -10.19
C ARG A 265 3.94 26.38 -10.44
N ALA A 266 4.83 26.86 -11.30
CA ALA A 266 6.16 26.29 -11.46
C ALA A 266 7.15 26.94 -10.49
N VAL A 267 8.09 26.14 -9.97
CA VAL A 267 9.26 26.59 -9.19
C VAL A 267 10.55 26.25 -9.94
N PRO A 268 11.70 26.88 -9.62
CA PRO A 268 12.96 26.54 -10.26
C PRO A 268 13.32 25.05 -10.08
N PRO A 269 13.95 24.40 -11.07
CA PRO A 269 14.30 22.99 -10.98
C PRO A 269 15.47 22.73 -10.02
N GLY A 270 15.54 21.50 -9.49
CA GLY A 270 16.67 21.00 -8.72
C GLY A 270 16.51 21.06 -7.19
N GLU A 271 17.35 20.30 -6.49
CA GLU A 271 17.26 20.10 -5.03
C GLU A 271 17.49 21.38 -4.22
N ALA A 272 18.23 22.36 -4.76
CA ALA A 272 18.46 23.66 -4.14
C ALA A 272 17.17 24.49 -3.98
N THR A 273 16.12 24.19 -4.75
CA THR A 273 14.80 24.82 -4.62
C THR A 273 14.03 24.34 -3.39
N LYS A 274 14.41 23.19 -2.83
CA LYS A 274 13.68 22.53 -1.74
C LYS A 274 13.93 23.18 -0.39
N THR A 275 13.48 24.42 -0.19
CA THR A 275 13.77 25.25 0.98
C THR A 275 12.50 25.78 1.64
N LEU A 276 12.65 26.29 2.87
CA LEU A 276 11.56 27.00 3.57
C LEU A 276 11.13 28.29 2.84
N ASP A 277 12.05 28.98 2.16
CA ASP A 277 11.73 30.20 1.42
C ASP A 277 10.83 29.89 0.21
N THR A 278 11.12 28.81 -0.52
CA THR A 278 10.25 28.35 -1.60
C THR A 278 8.89 27.92 -1.05
N ALA A 279 8.85 27.19 0.07
CA ALA A 279 7.59 26.83 0.71
C ALA A 279 6.79 28.09 1.14
N ALA A 280 7.46 29.11 1.68
CA ALA A 280 6.83 30.39 2.02
C ALA A 280 6.23 31.10 0.79
N SER A 281 6.93 31.07 -0.35
CA SER A 281 6.40 31.62 -1.60
C SER A 281 5.16 30.85 -2.09
N LEU A 282 5.10 29.53 -1.89
CA LEU A 282 3.95 28.70 -2.22
C LEU A 282 2.78 28.97 -1.26
N TYR A 283 3.04 29.23 0.04
CA TYR A 283 1.99 29.67 0.97
C TYR A 283 1.38 31.01 0.56
N ALA A 284 2.21 31.98 0.17
CA ALA A 284 1.73 33.27 -0.31
C ALA A 284 0.87 33.10 -1.56
N TRP A 285 1.32 32.28 -2.52
CA TRP A 285 0.55 31.97 -3.72
C TRP A 285 -0.80 31.29 -3.42
N LEU A 286 -0.85 30.33 -2.49
CA LEU A 286 -2.11 29.72 -2.05
C LEU A 286 -3.03 30.73 -1.37
N ALA A 287 -2.49 31.63 -0.55
CA ALA A 287 -3.26 32.67 0.15
C ALA A 287 -3.84 33.71 -0.83
N ASP A 288 -3.04 34.16 -1.80
CA ASP A 288 -3.48 35.11 -2.84
C ASP A 288 -4.61 34.53 -3.70
N ASN A 289 -4.55 33.23 -3.96
CA ASN A 289 -5.61 32.49 -4.64
C ASN A 289 -6.73 32.01 -3.70
N ARG A 290 -6.69 32.36 -2.41
CA ARG A 290 -7.69 32.00 -1.40
C ARG A 290 -7.97 30.49 -1.34
N ALA A 291 -6.94 29.66 -1.32
CA ALA A 291 -7.07 28.22 -1.24
C ALA A 291 -7.82 27.78 0.05
N GLU A 292 -8.78 26.87 -0.11
CA GLU A 292 -9.63 26.36 0.98
C GLU A 292 -9.30 24.90 1.33
N ARG A 293 -9.72 24.45 2.52
CA ARG A 293 -9.36 23.12 3.08
C ARG A 293 -9.78 21.91 2.25
N GLY A 294 -10.81 22.04 1.42
CA GLY A 294 -11.32 20.94 0.59
C GLY A 294 -10.58 20.77 -0.74
N GLU A 295 -9.71 21.71 -1.09
CA GLU A 295 -9.13 21.82 -2.43
C GLU A 295 -7.76 21.15 -2.51
N ALA A 296 -7.51 20.45 -3.61
CA ALA A 296 -6.35 19.58 -3.72
C ALA A 296 -5.09 20.32 -4.15
N VAL A 297 -3.95 19.99 -3.53
CA VAL A 297 -2.61 20.27 -4.04
C VAL A 297 -2.15 19.06 -4.86
N ILE A 298 -1.76 19.31 -6.11
CA ILE A 298 -1.24 18.29 -7.03
C ILE A 298 0.25 18.53 -7.21
N ALA A 299 1.07 17.59 -6.78
CA ALA A 299 2.53 17.64 -6.91
C ALA A 299 2.97 16.90 -8.18
N LEU A 300 3.16 17.63 -9.28
CA LEU A 300 3.59 17.10 -10.58
C LEU A 300 5.11 17.29 -10.73
N GLY A 301 5.91 16.26 -10.46
CA GLY A 301 7.37 16.39 -10.53
C GLY A 301 8.17 15.23 -9.97
N GLY A 302 9.48 15.39 -9.89
CA GLY A 302 10.37 14.44 -9.20
C GLY A 302 10.25 14.51 -7.68
N GLY A 303 11.15 13.81 -6.97
CA GLY A 303 11.14 13.70 -5.50
C GLY A 303 11.18 15.05 -4.78
N MET A 304 11.91 16.01 -5.33
CA MET A 304 11.97 17.38 -4.82
C MET A 304 10.59 18.05 -4.79
N VAL A 305 9.84 17.96 -5.89
CA VAL A 305 8.51 18.58 -6.01
C VAL A 305 7.50 17.86 -5.11
N THR A 306 7.54 16.52 -5.06
CA THR A 306 6.63 15.76 -4.20
C THR A 306 6.86 16.08 -2.72
N ASP A 307 8.11 16.22 -2.28
CA ASP A 307 8.46 16.63 -0.93
C ASP A 307 8.01 18.07 -0.62
N LEU A 308 8.37 19.03 -1.48
CA LEU A 308 8.09 20.45 -1.27
C LEU A 308 6.59 20.73 -1.28
N ALA A 309 5.88 20.31 -2.32
CA ALA A 309 4.45 20.52 -2.45
C ALA A 309 3.68 19.71 -1.39
N GLY A 310 4.19 18.52 -1.02
CA GLY A 310 3.65 17.72 0.07
C GLY A 310 3.77 18.41 1.42
N PHE A 311 4.93 19.00 1.73
CA PHE A 311 5.15 19.77 2.96
C PHE A 311 4.23 21.00 3.01
N VAL A 312 4.08 21.68 1.88
CA VAL A 312 3.18 22.83 1.75
C VAL A 312 1.72 22.41 1.99
N ALA A 313 1.28 21.30 1.38
CA ALA A 313 -0.06 20.75 1.57
C ALA A 313 -0.30 20.32 3.03
N ALA A 314 0.70 19.72 3.68
CA ALA A 314 0.60 19.26 5.06
C ALA A 314 0.40 20.40 6.07
N THR A 315 0.95 21.57 5.80
CA THR A 315 1.06 22.66 6.78
C THR A 315 0.12 23.83 6.49
N TYR A 316 -0.16 24.13 5.21
CA TYR A 316 -1.11 25.18 4.84
C TYR A 316 -2.52 24.81 5.29
N ALA A 317 -3.23 25.77 5.91
CA ALA A 317 -4.57 25.58 6.50
C ALA A 317 -4.68 24.38 7.49
N ARG A 318 -3.53 23.87 7.98
CA ARG A 318 -3.36 22.64 8.77
C ARG A 318 -3.68 21.35 8.02
N GLY A 319 -3.52 21.33 6.70
CA GLY A 319 -3.69 20.16 5.85
C GLY A 319 -4.67 20.41 4.70
N LEU A 320 -4.16 20.31 3.47
CA LEU A 320 -4.93 20.25 2.23
C LEU A 320 -4.82 18.85 1.61
N PRO A 321 -5.87 18.33 0.94
CA PRO A 321 -5.78 17.10 0.15
C PRO A 321 -4.57 17.13 -0.79
N LEU A 322 -3.70 16.13 -0.71
CA LEU A 322 -2.49 16.02 -1.54
C LEU A 322 -2.65 14.91 -2.57
N VAL A 323 -2.20 15.14 -3.80
CA VAL A 323 -2.06 14.11 -4.85
C VAL A 323 -0.64 14.16 -5.37
N HIS A 324 0.06 13.02 -5.37
CA HIS A 324 1.36 12.92 -6.04
C HIS A 324 1.20 12.44 -7.47
N VAL A 325 1.84 13.14 -8.40
CA VAL A 325 1.98 12.75 -9.81
C VAL A 325 3.47 12.70 -10.13
N PRO A 326 4.19 11.67 -9.64
CA PRO A 326 5.64 11.60 -9.77
C PRO A 326 6.08 11.43 -11.24
N THR A 327 7.09 12.20 -11.66
CA THR A 327 7.60 12.22 -13.05
C THR A 327 9.04 11.73 -13.21
N SER A 328 9.65 11.28 -12.12
CA SER A 328 10.93 10.55 -12.15
C SER A 328 10.73 9.13 -11.64
N LEU A 329 11.52 8.18 -12.17
CA LEU A 329 11.39 6.78 -11.74
C LEU A 329 11.67 6.65 -10.24
N LEU A 330 12.69 7.34 -9.73
CA LEU A 330 13.02 7.38 -8.30
C LEU A 330 11.82 7.88 -7.46
N ALA A 331 11.13 8.94 -7.91
CA ALA A 331 9.94 9.41 -7.20
C ALA A 331 8.78 8.41 -7.24
N MET A 332 8.58 7.71 -8.37
CA MET A 332 7.52 6.71 -8.51
C MET A 332 7.71 5.54 -7.55
N VAL A 333 8.91 4.94 -7.54
CA VAL A 333 9.17 3.73 -6.73
C VAL A 333 9.53 4.04 -5.29
N ASP A 334 10.00 5.27 -5.01
CA ASP A 334 10.45 5.67 -3.68
C ASP A 334 9.71 6.91 -3.16
N ALA A 335 10.11 8.13 -3.51
CA ALA A 335 9.72 9.35 -2.78
C ALA A 335 8.19 9.57 -2.61
N ALA A 336 7.38 9.26 -3.62
CA ALA A 336 5.93 9.47 -3.58
C ALA A 336 5.18 8.51 -2.63
N ILE A 337 5.86 7.50 -2.08
CA ILE A 337 5.27 6.45 -1.24
C ILE A 337 5.93 6.48 0.15
N GLY A 338 5.11 6.63 1.19
CA GLY A 338 5.56 6.62 2.58
C GLY A 338 5.21 7.86 3.39
N GLY A 339 4.61 8.88 2.76
CA GLY A 339 4.09 10.08 3.41
C GLY A 339 5.16 11.00 4.01
N LYS A 340 6.45 10.73 3.80
CA LYS A 340 7.51 11.63 4.23
C LYS A 340 7.55 12.80 3.25
N VAL A 341 7.28 14.00 3.75
CA VAL A 341 7.35 15.24 2.98
C VAL A 341 8.20 16.24 3.74
N ALA A 342 9.11 16.94 3.07
CA ALA A 342 10.11 17.75 3.76
C ALA A 342 10.67 18.89 2.91
N VAL A 343 11.34 19.81 3.59
CA VAL A 343 12.23 20.81 3.00
C VAL A 343 13.61 20.71 3.63
N ASN A 344 14.62 21.18 2.90
CA ASN A 344 16.00 21.22 3.36
C ASN A 344 16.26 22.49 4.17
N LEU A 345 17.12 22.34 5.17
CA LEU A 345 17.79 23.45 5.84
C LEU A 345 19.23 23.56 5.30
N PRO A 346 19.88 24.74 5.40
CA PRO A 346 21.31 24.86 5.08
C PRO A 346 22.21 23.86 5.83
N GLN A 347 21.77 23.44 7.02
CA GLN A 347 22.52 22.51 7.88
C GLN A 347 22.28 21.03 7.53
N ALA A 348 21.13 20.68 6.96
CA ALA A 348 20.74 19.29 6.75
C ALA A 348 19.59 19.12 5.75
N LYS A 349 19.68 18.07 4.92
CA LYS A 349 18.60 17.65 4.04
C LYS A 349 17.45 17.01 4.84
N ASN A 350 16.21 17.25 4.40
CA ASN A 350 14.98 16.62 4.91
C ASN A 350 14.73 16.73 6.43
N MET A 351 15.39 17.66 7.12
CA MET A 351 15.31 17.77 8.59
C MET A 351 13.98 18.38 9.06
N VAL A 352 13.35 19.21 8.23
CA VAL A 352 12.07 19.85 8.54
C VAL A 352 11.01 19.27 7.61
N GLY A 353 10.02 18.60 8.19
CA GLY A 353 9.02 17.89 7.41
C GLY A 353 7.83 17.41 8.23
N ALA A 354 6.99 16.61 7.60
CA ALA A 354 5.83 15.96 8.20
C ALA A 354 5.66 14.55 7.63
N PHE A 355 4.95 13.70 8.40
CA PHE A 355 4.30 12.51 7.85
C PHE A 355 2.90 12.91 7.38
N TYR A 356 2.70 13.01 6.07
CA TYR A 356 1.46 13.45 5.44
C TYR A 356 1.12 12.57 4.24
N GLN A 357 0.03 11.81 4.34
CA GLN A 357 -0.37 10.86 3.30
C GLN A 357 -1.16 11.55 2.19
N PRO A 358 -0.91 11.21 0.91
CA PRO A 358 -1.73 11.71 -0.19
C PRO A 358 -3.09 11.01 -0.24
N ARG A 359 -4.03 11.59 -0.98
CA ARG A 359 -5.29 10.97 -1.41
C ARG A 359 -5.10 9.97 -2.54
N ALA A 360 -4.05 10.14 -3.34
CA ALA A 360 -3.65 9.21 -4.39
C ALA A 360 -2.20 9.47 -4.85
N VAL A 361 -1.59 8.43 -5.41
CA VAL A 361 -0.38 8.55 -6.23
C VAL A 361 -0.74 8.10 -7.64
N VAL A 362 -0.44 8.92 -8.64
CA VAL A 362 -0.74 8.65 -10.06
C VAL A 362 0.56 8.63 -10.86
N CYS A 363 1.06 7.43 -11.14
CA CYS A 363 2.28 7.20 -11.89
C CYS A 363 1.95 6.94 -13.36
N ASP A 364 2.11 7.96 -14.20
CA ASP A 364 2.14 7.79 -15.65
C ASP A 364 3.55 7.39 -16.09
N VAL A 365 3.73 6.13 -16.50
CA VAL A 365 5.04 5.60 -16.88
C VAL A 365 5.58 6.23 -18.16
N ALA A 366 4.71 6.73 -19.04
CA ALA A 366 5.11 7.32 -20.32
C ALA A 366 5.90 8.63 -20.14
N VAL A 367 5.70 9.36 -19.03
CA VAL A 367 6.41 10.61 -18.76
C VAL A 367 7.91 10.40 -18.57
N LEU A 368 8.34 9.18 -18.22
CA LEU A 368 9.76 8.83 -18.06
C LEU A 368 10.54 8.93 -19.38
N ARG A 369 9.86 8.97 -20.54
CA ARG A 369 10.52 9.17 -21.84
C ARG A 369 11.20 10.53 -21.99
N THR A 370 10.81 11.54 -21.21
CA THR A 370 11.48 12.84 -21.19
C THR A 370 12.53 12.95 -20.10
N LEU A 371 12.69 11.92 -19.26
CA LEU A 371 13.64 11.93 -18.16
C LEU A 371 15.07 11.71 -18.69
N PRO A 372 16.08 12.46 -18.21
CA PRO A 372 17.47 12.20 -18.58
C PRO A 372 17.87 10.75 -18.27
N GLU A 373 18.63 10.13 -19.17
CA GLU A 373 18.98 8.71 -19.06
C GLU A 373 19.68 8.36 -17.73
N ARG A 374 20.55 9.25 -17.23
CA ARG A 374 21.24 9.08 -15.94
C ARG A 374 20.25 9.03 -14.76
N GLU A 375 19.22 9.88 -14.77
CA GLU A 375 18.16 9.90 -13.75
C GLU A 375 17.27 8.66 -13.83
N LEU A 376 16.98 8.20 -15.05
CA LEU A 376 16.24 6.95 -15.26
C LEU A 376 17.01 5.75 -14.69
N ARG A 377 18.30 5.61 -15.01
CA ARG A 377 19.16 4.55 -14.47
C ARG A 377 19.23 4.61 -12.95
N SER A 378 19.43 5.80 -12.38
CA SER A 378 19.40 6.04 -10.94
C SER A 378 18.10 5.50 -10.31
N GLY A 379 16.93 5.75 -10.89
CA GLY A 379 15.66 5.21 -10.41
C GLY A 379 15.55 3.67 -10.47
N TRP A 380 16.20 3.01 -11.43
CA TRP A 380 16.19 1.54 -11.51
C TRP A 380 16.92 0.89 -10.34
N ALA A 381 17.90 1.56 -9.72
CA ALA A 381 18.61 1.03 -8.56
C ALA A 381 17.65 0.72 -7.40
N GLU A 382 16.71 1.62 -7.14
CA GLU A 382 15.68 1.45 -6.11
C GLU A 382 14.69 0.34 -6.45
N ALA A 383 14.32 0.23 -7.73
CA ALA A 383 13.41 -0.81 -8.16
C ALA A 383 14.04 -2.21 -8.07
N ILE A 384 15.33 -2.32 -8.41
CA ILE A 384 16.14 -3.54 -8.23
C ILE A 384 16.30 -3.87 -6.74
N LYS A 385 16.52 -2.86 -5.89
CA LYS A 385 16.58 -3.02 -4.43
C LYS A 385 15.31 -3.70 -3.90
N HIS A 386 14.12 -3.25 -4.33
CA HIS A 386 12.85 -3.89 -3.94
C HIS A 386 12.78 -5.38 -4.32
N ALA A 387 13.23 -5.73 -5.53
CA ALA A 387 13.33 -7.13 -5.96
C ALA A 387 14.27 -7.94 -5.05
N LEU A 388 15.48 -7.42 -4.77
CA LEU A 388 16.49 -8.10 -3.96
C LEU A 388 15.99 -8.38 -2.53
N ILE A 389 15.30 -7.42 -1.91
CA ILE A 389 14.85 -7.55 -0.52
C ILE A 389 13.52 -8.29 -0.36
N ALA A 390 12.71 -8.46 -1.42
CA ALA A 390 11.35 -8.99 -1.25
C ALA A 390 10.87 -9.97 -2.32
N ASP A 391 11.42 -9.97 -3.53
CA ASP A 391 10.75 -10.60 -4.68
C ASP A 391 11.70 -11.20 -5.73
N GLY A 392 11.89 -12.52 -5.64
CA GLY A 392 12.74 -13.28 -6.55
C GLY A 392 12.22 -13.38 -7.99
N GLU A 393 10.90 -13.35 -8.21
CA GLU A 393 10.33 -13.35 -9.56
C GLU A 393 10.51 -11.99 -10.24
N LEU A 394 10.33 -10.90 -9.49
CA LEU A 394 10.62 -9.56 -10.00
C LEU A 394 12.10 -9.44 -10.39
N LEU A 395 13.01 -10.00 -9.58
CA LEU A 395 14.43 -10.03 -9.92
C LEU A 395 14.71 -10.81 -11.22
N GLN A 396 14.07 -11.97 -11.42
CA GLN A 396 14.19 -12.74 -12.67
C GLN A 396 13.68 -11.96 -13.88
N ARG A 397 12.63 -11.14 -13.72
CA ARG A 397 12.11 -10.28 -14.80
C ARG A 397 13.08 -9.16 -15.15
N PHE A 398 13.70 -8.53 -14.15
CA PHE A 398 14.78 -7.57 -14.40
C PHE A 398 15.91 -8.20 -15.23
N GLU A 399 16.28 -9.45 -14.93
CA GLU A 399 17.31 -10.18 -15.68
C GLU A 399 16.86 -10.57 -17.09
N ALA A 400 15.61 -11.04 -17.25
CA ALA A 400 15.10 -11.51 -18.54
C ALA A 400 14.76 -10.35 -19.50
N GLN A 401 14.32 -9.20 -18.98
CA GLN A 401 13.75 -8.09 -19.76
C GLN A 401 14.58 -6.80 -19.69
N ALA A 402 15.85 -6.86 -19.25
CA ALA A 402 16.66 -5.66 -19.02
C ALA A 402 16.64 -4.66 -20.19
N GLU A 403 16.78 -5.13 -21.43
CA GLU A 403 16.81 -4.24 -22.60
C GLU A 403 15.46 -3.54 -22.84
N ALA A 404 14.35 -4.27 -22.65
CA ALA A 404 13.01 -3.70 -22.75
C ALA A 404 12.75 -2.67 -21.64
N LEU A 405 13.29 -2.90 -20.44
CA LEU A 405 13.16 -1.97 -19.31
C LEU A 405 14.01 -0.72 -19.52
N LEU A 406 15.25 -0.87 -20.02
CA LEU A 406 16.13 0.25 -20.36
C LEU A 406 15.57 1.09 -21.53
N ALA A 407 14.89 0.44 -22.49
CA ALA A 407 14.19 1.11 -23.59
C ALA A 407 12.84 1.74 -23.18
N LEU A 408 12.38 1.53 -21.93
CA LEU A 408 11.05 1.92 -21.45
C LEU A 408 9.91 1.39 -22.35
N ASP A 409 9.98 0.11 -22.69
CA ASP A 409 8.87 -0.58 -23.36
C ASP A 409 7.63 -0.56 -22.47
N ALA A 410 6.49 -0.20 -23.05
CA ALA A 410 5.32 0.21 -22.30
C ALA A 410 4.82 -0.84 -21.30
N ALA A 411 4.64 -2.09 -21.75
CA ALA A 411 4.14 -3.16 -20.89
C ALA A 411 5.17 -3.63 -19.85
N PRO A 412 6.42 -4.01 -20.23
CA PRO A 412 7.42 -4.45 -19.27
C PRO A 412 7.74 -3.40 -18.20
N ALA A 413 7.95 -2.14 -18.60
CA ALA A 413 8.28 -1.07 -17.67
C ALA A 413 7.13 -0.82 -16.68
N THR A 414 5.88 -0.73 -17.17
CA THR A 414 4.72 -0.50 -16.31
C THR A 414 4.54 -1.61 -15.30
N GLU A 415 4.66 -2.88 -15.71
CA GLU A 415 4.51 -4.03 -14.83
C GLU A 415 5.59 -4.08 -13.73
N VAL A 416 6.85 -3.87 -14.10
CA VAL A 416 7.98 -3.89 -13.16
C VAL A 416 7.90 -2.73 -12.16
N ILE A 417 7.56 -1.52 -12.63
CA ILE A 417 7.39 -0.34 -11.77
C ILE A 417 6.22 -0.55 -10.81
N ALA A 418 5.08 -1.04 -11.30
CA ALA A 418 3.91 -1.33 -10.47
C ALA A 418 4.22 -2.35 -9.36
N ARG A 419 4.95 -3.42 -9.69
CA ARG A 419 5.34 -4.45 -8.72
C ARG A 419 6.33 -3.91 -7.67
N SER A 420 7.28 -3.09 -8.10
CA SER A 420 8.22 -2.40 -7.22
C SER A 420 7.52 -1.47 -6.22
N ILE A 421 6.59 -0.65 -6.72
CA ILE A 421 5.70 0.21 -5.93
C ILE A 421 4.89 -0.60 -4.92
N ALA A 422 4.33 -1.74 -5.32
CA ALA A 422 3.54 -2.59 -4.45
C ALA A 422 4.37 -3.18 -3.28
N ILE A 423 5.62 -3.56 -3.53
CA ILE A 423 6.55 -4.02 -2.49
C ILE A 423 6.77 -2.90 -1.46
N LYS A 424 7.09 -1.68 -1.92
CA LYS A 424 7.27 -0.55 -1.01
C LYS A 424 5.99 -0.22 -0.24
N ALA A 425 4.84 -0.21 -0.90
CA ALA A 425 3.54 0.03 -0.29
C ALA A 425 3.23 -0.98 0.83
N GLN A 426 3.56 -2.26 0.63
CA GLN A 426 3.38 -3.31 1.64
C GLN A 426 4.31 -3.11 2.85
N ILE A 427 5.58 -2.77 2.61
CA ILE A 427 6.55 -2.55 3.70
C ILE A 427 6.18 -1.30 4.51
N VAL A 428 5.92 -0.18 3.82
CA VAL A 428 5.45 1.07 4.45
C VAL A 428 4.17 0.84 5.23
N GLY A 429 3.24 0.06 4.69
CA GLY A 429 1.96 -0.16 5.36
C GLY A 429 2.05 -0.97 6.65
N LYS A 430 3.12 -1.75 6.82
CA LYS A 430 3.41 -2.47 8.07
C LYS A 430 4.11 -1.59 9.12
N ASP A 431 4.71 -0.47 8.72
CA ASP A 431 5.53 0.40 9.59
C ASP A 431 5.59 1.85 9.05
N GLU A 432 4.46 2.56 9.15
CA GLU A 432 4.27 3.90 8.58
C GLU A 432 5.30 4.92 9.11
N ARG A 433 5.49 4.93 10.45
CA ARG A 433 6.31 5.90 11.18
C ARG A 433 7.71 5.42 11.54
N GLU A 434 8.12 4.25 11.02
CA GLU A 434 9.45 3.66 11.28
C GLU A 434 9.68 3.29 12.76
N GLU A 435 8.61 3.05 13.51
CA GLU A 435 8.65 2.72 14.95
C GLU A 435 8.90 1.22 15.17
N ALA A 436 8.40 0.36 14.27
CA ALA A 436 8.53 -1.10 14.39
C ALA A 436 9.85 -1.63 13.81
N GLY A 437 10.59 -0.79 13.08
CA GLY A 437 11.86 -1.14 12.45
C GLY A 437 11.74 -2.04 11.23
N LEU A 438 10.52 -2.43 10.82
CA LEU A 438 10.27 -3.24 9.62
C LEU A 438 10.69 -2.50 8.35
N ARG A 439 10.53 -1.17 8.33
CA ARG A 439 10.94 -0.34 7.19
C ARG A 439 12.46 -0.27 7.01
N THR A 440 13.24 -0.70 8.02
CA THR A 440 14.72 -0.72 7.95
C THR A 440 15.23 -1.55 6.78
N VAL A 441 14.50 -2.58 6.33
CA VAL A 441 14.93 -3.41 5.18
C VAL A 441 15.02 -2.60 3.87
N LEU A 442 14.28 -1.50 3.74
CA LEU A 442 14.40 -0.57 2.60
C LEU A 442 15.76 0.13 2.58
N ASN A 443 16.51 0.13 3.69
CA ASN A 443 17.84 0.73 3.77
C ASN A 443 18.95 -0.19 3.25
N TYR A 444 18.62 -1.26 2.53
CA TYR A 444 19.62 -2.07 1.83
C TYR A 444 20.46 -1.17 0.91
N GLY A 445 21.78 -1.17 1.14
CA GLY A 445 22.74 -0.27 0.50
C GLY A 445 22.80 1.17 1.01
N HIS A 446 21.82 1.67 1.76
CA HIS A 446 21.72 3.09 2.11
C HIS A 446 22.78 3.55 3.13
N THR A 447 23.23 2.67 4.04
CA THR A 447 24.26 3.03 5.03
C THR A 447 25.54 3.55 4.37
N LEU A 448 26.00 2.88 3.31
CA LEU A 448 27.14 3.38 2.53
C LEU A 448 26.70 4.41 1.48
N GLY A 449 25.55 4.23 0.85
CA GLY A 449 25.04 5.17 -0.16
C GLY A 449 24.97 6.61 0.36
N HIS A 450 24.29 6.84 1.49
CA HIS A 450 24.21 8.16 2.11
C HIS A 450 25.57 8.71 2.53
N ALA A 451 26.47 7.84 3.00
CA ALA A 451 27.83 8.23 3.36
C ALA A 451 28.65 8.65 2.14
N LEU A 452 28.45 7.99 0.99
CA LEU A 452 29.07 8.32 -0.28
C LEU A 452 28.54 9.66 -0.82
N GLU A 453 27.23 9.85 -0.81
CA GLU A 453 26.60 11.13 -1.19
C GLU A 453 27.14 12.29 -0.33
N SER A 454 27.19 12.09 0.99
CA SER A 454 27.70 13.10 1.92
C SER A 454 29.19 13.38 1.72
N ALA A 455 30.00 12.35 1.49
CA ALA A 455 31.44 12.49 1.28
C ALA A 455 31.81 13.15 -0.06
N THR A 456 30.87 13.15 -1.01
CA THR A 456 31.02 13.78 -2.34
C THR A 456 30.18 15.04 -2.49
N GLU A 457 29.68 15.57 -1.36
CA GLU A 457 28.89 16.81 -1.28
C GLU A 457 27.66 16.82 -2.20
N TYR A 458 27.11 15.63 -2.51
CA TYR A 458 25.98 15.43 -3.41
C TYR A 458 26.18 15.92 -4.86
N VAL A 459 27.44 16.05 -5.31
CA VAL A 459 27.76 16.51 -6.67
C VAL A 459 28.10 15.35 -7.61
N SER A 460 28.85 14.36 -7.10
CA SER A 460 29.43 13.32 -7.95
C SER A 460 28.45 12.20 -8.31
N PHE A 461 27.58 11.82 -7.38
CA PHE A 461 26.66 10.69 -7.52
C PHE A 461 25.20 11.15 -7.38
N LEU A 462 24.33 10.62 -8.25
CA LEU A 462 22.90 10.59 -7.98
C LEU A 462 22.60 9.57 -6.87
N HIS A 463 21.47 9.74 -6.20
CA HIS A 463 21.08 8.88 -5.08
C HIS A 463 21.11 7.38 -5.44
N GLY A 464 20.47 6.98 -6.54
CA GLY A 464 20.43 5.58 -6.97
C GLY A 464 21.80 5.01 -7.36
N GLU A 465 22.70 5.84 -7.88
CA GLU A 465 24.10 5.44 -8.15
C GLU A 465 24.83 5.14 -6.84
N ALA A 466 24.66 6.00 -5.82
CA ALA A 466 25.26 5.79 -4.52
C ALA A 466 24.67 4.56 -3.80
N VAL A 467 23.35 4.36 -3.90
CA VAL A 467 22.67 3.16 -3.38
C VAL A 467 23.16 1.90 -4.09
N ALA A 468 23.42 1.92 -5.40
CA ALA A 468 23.97 0.78 -6.13
C ALA A 468 25.36 0.35 -5.61
N VAL A 469 26.27 1.30 -5.42
CA VAL A 469 27.58 1.05 -4.78
C VAL A 469 27.39 0.55 -3.34
N GLY A 470 26.44 1.14 -2.62
CA GLY A 470 26.09 0.74 -1.27
C GLY A 470 25.56 -0.69 -1.17
N MET A 471 24.71 -1.11 -2.11
CA MET A 471 24.21 -2.50 -2.20
C MET A 471 25.36 -3.47 -2.45
N MET A 472 26.34 -3.09 -3.27
CA MET A 472 27.53 -3.92 -3.49
C MET A 472 28.39 -4.07 -2.23
N ALA A 473 28.55 -3.00 -1.45
CA ALA A 473 29.23 -3.09 -0.16
C ALA A 473 28.47 -3.94 0.85
N ALA A 474 27.14 -3.79 0.94
CA ALA A 474 26.30 -4.61 1.81
C ALA A 474 26.40 -6.10 1.44
N ALA A 475 26.32 -6.43 0.14
CA ALA A 475 26.47 -7.80 -0.33
C ALA A 475 27.86 -8.40 0.01
N GLU A 476 28.94 -7.63 -0.17
CA GLU A 476 30.30 -8.09 0.13
C GLU A 476 30.56 -8.21 1.65
N ILE A 477 30.02 -7.31 2.48
CA ILE A 477 30.03 -7.44 3.94
C ILE A 477 29.32 -8.73 4.34
N GLY A 478 28.12 -8.96 3.80
CA GLY A 478 27.35 -10.17 4.06
C GLY A 478 28.10 -11.44 3.63
N ARG A 479 28.80 -11.41 2.49
CA ARG A 479 29.63 -12.53 2.03
C ARG A 479 30.78 -12.85 2.98
N ARG A 480 31.52 -11.84 3.43
CA ARG A 480 32.63 -12.02 4.39
C ARG A 480 32.14 -12.45 5.77
N ALA A 481 30.93 -12.04 6.15
CA ALA A 481 30.27 -12.47 7.38
C ALA A 481 29.62 -13.87 7.29
N GLY A 482 29.70 -14.55 6.13
CA GLY A 482 29.09 -15.88 5.92
C GLY A 482 27.56 -15.87 5.81
N ILE A 483 26.95 -14.71 5.55
CA ILE A 483 25.50 -14.51 5.46
C ILE A 483 25.05 -14.54 4.00
N THR A 484 25.70 -13.77 3.13
CA THR A 484 25.29 -13.61 1.73
C THR A 484 26.04 -14.59 0.84
N PRO A 485 25.34 -15.45 0.08
CA PRO A 485 25.99 -16.39 -0.83
C PRO A 485 26.82 -15.68 -1.91
N PRO A 486 28.04 -16.14 -2.25
CA PRO A 486 28.86 -15.54 -3.30
C PRO A 486 28.14 -15.42 -4.66
N GLN A 487 27.28 -16.38 -4.98
CA GLN A 487 26.48 -16.38 -6.20
C GLN A 487 25.48 -15.22 -6.23
N LEU A 488 24.91 -14.84 -5.08
CA LEU A 488 24.00 -13.71 -4.97
C LEU A 488 24.74 -12.37 -5.16
N VAL A 489 25.94 -12.24 -4.59
CA VAL A 489 26.80 -11.05 -4.80
C VAL A 489 27.08 -10.84 -6.29
N GLU A 490 27.48 -11.91 -6.98
CA GLU A 490 27.78 -11.85 -8.41
C GLU A 490 26.53 -11.62 -9.28
N ARG A 491 25.40 -12.24 -8.93
CA ARG A 491 24.11 -12.01 -9.60
C ARG A 491 23.70 -10.54 -9.49
N GLN A 492 23.79 -9.94 -8.30
CA GLN A 492 23.50 -8.54 -8.08
C GLN A 492 24.45 -7.62 -8.89
N ARG A 493 25.76 -7.89 -8.86
CA ARG A 493 26.77 -7.13 -9.61
C ARG A 493 26.41 -7.05 -11.10
N ARG A 494 26.20 -8.22 -11.73
CA ARG A 494 25.88 -8.30 -13.16
C ARG A 494 24.61 -7.56 -13.51
N LEU A 495 23.59 -7.62 -12.65
CA LEU A 495 22.35 -6.90 -12.89
C LEU A 495 22.53 -5.39 -12.81
N LEU A 496 23.22 -4.89 -11.78
CA LEU A 496 23.51 -3.45 -11.64
C LEU A 496 24.33 -2.94 -12.84
N GLU A 497 25.38 -3.66 -13.22
CA GLU A 497 26.20 -3.31 -14.40
C GLU A 497 25.40 -3.31 -15.70
N ARG A 498 24.49 -4.29 -15.87
CA ARG A 498 23.61 -4.35 -17.03
C ARG A 498 22.65 -3.17 -17.12
N PHE A 499 22.20 -2.63 -15.99
CA PHE A 499 21.41 -1.40 -15.93
C PHE A 499 22.26 -0.12 -16.00
N GLY A 500 23.57 -0.24 -16.22
CA GLY A 500 24.50 0.88 -16.32
C GLY A 500 24.71 1.62 -15.00
N LEU A 501 24.52 0.93 -13.87
CA LEU A 501 24.73 1.46 -12.52
C LEU A 501 26.15 1.17 -12.02
N PRO A 502 26.77 2.10 -11.26
CA PRO A 502 28.10 1.87 -10.71
C PRO A 502 28.08 0.81 -9.60
N THR A 503 29.03 -0.12 -9.66
CA THR A 503 29.26 -1.15 -8.64
C THR A 503 30.46 -0.83 -7.72
N ARG A 504 31.21 0.22 -8.05
CA ARG A 504 32.35 0.78 -7.29
C ARG A 504 32.33 2.31 -7.39
N ALA A 505 33.00 2.98 -6.47
CA ALA A 505 33.24 4.42 -6.48
C ALA A 505 34.74 4.72 -6.29
N PRO A 506 35.59 4.38 -7.28
CA PRO A 506 37.03 4.56 -7.18
C PRO A 506 37.39 6.04 -7.01
N GLY A 507 38.47 6.31 -6.25
CA GLY A 507 38.98 7.65 -6.01
C GLY A 507 38.26 8.43 -4.90
N VAL A 508 37.18 7.89 -4.31
CA VAL A 508 36.54 8.53 -3.16
C VAL A 508 37.31 8.19 -1.87
N PRO A 509 37.74 9.19 -1.08
CA PRO A 509 38.53 8.92 0.12
C PRO A 509 37.77 8.08 1.16
N VAL A 510 38.25 6.87 1.44
CA VAL A 510 37.70 5.97 2.48
C VAL A 510 37.53 6.68 3.81
N ALA A 511 38.49 7.54 4.18
CA ALA A 511 38.43 8.32 5.41
C ALA A 511 37.25 9.32 5.46
N ALA A 512 36.83 9.88 4.33
CA ALA A 512 35.70 10.80 4.26
C ALA A 512 34.37 10.05 4.44
N VAL A 513 34.21 8.93 3.72
CA VAL A 513 33.04 8.05 3.85
C VAL A 513 32.90 7.51 5.28
N ARG A 514 33.99 7.08 5.90
CA ARG A 514 33.99 6.62 7.30
C ARG A 514 33.51 7.71 8.27
N ARG A 515 33.92 8.97 8.06
CA ARG A 515 33.45 10.09 8.89
C ARG A 515 31.94 10.31 8.72
N ALA A 516 31.44 10.26 7.48
CA ALA A 516 30.01 10.40 7.20
C ALA A 516 29.19 9.29 7.87
N MET A 517 29.62 8.02 7.77
CA MET A 517 28.96 6.89 8.47
C MET A 517 28.96 7.05 9.99
N ALA A 518 30.04 7.59 10.57
CA ALA A 518 30.13 7.81 12.02
C ALA A 518 29.21 8.93 12.52
N LEU A 519 28.94 9.94 11.70
CA LEU A 519 27.99 11.00 12.01
C LEU A 519 26.55 10.47 12.00
N ASP A 520 26.17 9.70 10.98
CA ASP A 520 24.85 9.06 10.89
C ASP A 520 24.61 8.10 12.08
N LYS A 521 25.63 7.32 12.46
CA LYS A 521 25.62 6.45 13.65
C LYS A 521 25.28 7.20 14.95
N LYS A 522 25.80 8.42 15.13
CA LYS A 522 25.54 9.23 16.33
C LYS A 522 24.10 9.73 16.38
N VAL A 523 23.52 9.99 15.22
CA VAL A 523 22.11 10.42 15.09
C VAL A 523 21.16 9.27 15.43
N GLN A 524 21.52 8.02 15.11
CA GLN A 524 20.69 6.83 15.40
C GLN A 524 20.95 6.16 16.77
N GLY A 525 21.74 6.77 17.67
CA GLY A 525 21.84 6.35 19.07
C GLY A 525 22.62 5.05 19.36
N GLY A 526 23.46 4.53 18.46
CA GLY A 526 24.17 3.26 18.72
C GLY A 526 24.81 2.60 17.50
N SER A 527 25.32 1.36 17.63
CA SER A 527 26.04 0.57 16.61
C SER A 527 25.48 0.66 15.17
N LEU A 528 26.36 0.60 14.16
CA LEU A 528 25.95 0.59 12.74
C LEU A 528 25.07 -0.63 12.47
N ARG A 529 23.85 -0.39 11.99
CA ARG A 529 22.94 -1.45 11.55
C ARG A 529 23.10 -1.66 10.04
N TRP A 530 23.44 -2.87 9.66
CA TRP A 530 23.59 -3.30 8.28
C TRP A 530 22.39 -4.12 7.87
N VAL A 531 21.77 -3.74 6.76
CA VAL A 531 20.82 -4.60 6.05
C VAL A 531 21.63 -5.44 5.09
N LEU A 532 21.56 -6.75 5.24
CA LEU A 532 22.26 -7.77 4.44
C LEU A 532 21.22 -8.76 3.89
N LEU A 533 21.63 -9.65 2.97
CA LEU A 533 20.74 -10.64 2.38
C LEU A 533 21.24 -12.06 2.66
N GLU A 534 20.40 -12.93 3.22
CA GLU A 534 20.67 -14.38 3.27
C GLU A 534 20.36 -15.04 1.92
N ASP A 535 19.32 -14.53 1.25
CA ASP A 535 18.93 -14.86 -0.12
C ASP A 535 18.05 -13.71 -0.66
N VAL A 536 17.67 -13.79 -1.93
CA VAL A 536 16.67 -12.88 -2.50
C VAL A 536 15.35 -13.00 -1.74
N GLY A 537 14.78 -11.88 -1.32
CA GLY A 537 13.57 -11.86 -0.50
C GLY A 537 13.80 -12.18 0.98
N ARG A 538 15.05 -12.35 1.43
CA ARG A 538 15.41 -12.69 2.82
C ARG A 538 16.42 -11.70 3.40
N PRO A 539 16.01 -10.45 3.68
CA PRO A 539 16.86 -9.46 4.31
C PRO A 539 17.04 -9.75 5.80
N VAL A 540 18.25 -9.51 6.30
CA VAL A 540 18.60 -9.61 7.73
C VAL A 540 19.27 -8.33 8.20
N ILE A 541 18.98 -7.89 9.42
CA ILE A 541 19.58 -6.71 10.03
C ILE A 541 20.63 -7.14 11.04
N ARG A 542 21.88 -6.70 10.87
CA ARG A 542 23.01 -7.05 11.75
C ARG A 542 23.69 -5.81 12.31
N SER A 543 24.02 -5.84 13.60
CA SER A 543 24.71 -4.74 14.29
C SER A 543 26.06 -5.17 14.89
N ASP A 544 26.40 -6.44 14.74
CA ASP A 544 27.57 -7.15 15.27
C ASP A 544 28.63 -7.40 14.19
N ILE A 545 28.53 -6.72 13.04
CA ILE A 545 29.54 -6.81 11.98
C ILE A 545 30.86 -6.21 12.46
N PRO A 546 31.97 -6.98 12.49
CA PRO A 546 33.27 -6.47 12.91
C PRO A 546 33.73 -5.32 12.01
N MET A 547 34.22 -4.25 12.61
CA MET A 547 34.62 -3.06 11.85
C MET A 547 35.76 -3.35 10.87
N ALA A 548 36.64 -4.30 11.16
CA ALA A 548 37.69 -4.75 10.24
C ALA A 548 37.12 -5.26 8.90
N VAL A 549 36.02 -6.02 8.94
CA VAL A 549 35.32 -6.48 7.73
C VAL A 549 34.80 -5.30 6.93
N VAL A 550 34.19 -4.31 7.61
CA VAL A 550 33.69 -3.10 6.96
C VAL A 550 34.84 -2.33 6.31
N GLU A 551 35.99 -2.15 6.98
CA GLU A 551 37.14 -1.43 6.42
C GLU A 551 37.72 -2.10 5.17
N GLU A 552 37.84 -3.43 5.17
CA GLU A 552 38.29 -4.19 3.99
C GLU A 552 37.33 -4.02 2.82
N VAL A 553 36.02 -4.04 3.07
CA VAL A 553 35.02 -3.85 2.02
C VAL A 553 35.05 -2.42 1.49
N LEU A 554 35.12 -1.41 2.37
CA LEU A 554 35.26 0.00 1.96
C LEU A 554 36.49 0.19 1.06
N ALA A 555 37.63 -0.41 1.41
CA ALA A 555 38.82 -0.38 0.58
C ALA A 555 38.59 -1.03 -0.80
N SER A 556 37.83 -2.12 -0.88
CA SER A 556 37.56 -2.80 -2.16
C SER A 556 36.60 -2.04 -3.09
N VAL A 557 35.59 -1.36 -2.53
CA VAL A 557 34.56 -0.67 -3.32
C VAL A 557 34.91 0.78 -3.63
N LEU A 558 35.78 1.41 -2.82
CA LEU A 558 36.22 2.81 -2.98
C LEU A 558 37.68 2.94 -3.44
N GLY A 559 38.50 1.91 -3.24
CA GLY A 559 39.90 1.90 -3.65
C GLY A 559 40.05 1.85 -5.18
N ASP A 560 41.27 2.13 -5.63
CA ASP A 560 41.64 2.25 -7.05
C ASP A 560 41.37 0.97 -7.87
#